data_AF-A0A0C9SNJ4-F1
#
_entry.id   AF-A0A0C9SNJ4-F1
#
_cell.length_a   1.000
_cell.length_b   1.000
_cell.length_c   1.000
_cell.angle_alpha   90.00
_cell.angle_beta   90.00
_cell.angle_gamma   90.00
#
_symmetry.space_group_name_H-M   'P 1'
#
loop_
_entity.id
_entity.type
_entity.pdbx_description
1 polymer ?
#
loop_
_entity_poly.entity_id
_entity_poly.type
_entity_poly.pdbx_seq_one_letter_code
_entity_poly.pdbx_strand_id
1 'polypeptide(L)'
;MSSSGPKHPSNGPAAAHPSPLNDNTEGDSEQMPDWWKSPQHPFLKLLFQGLCLISVSWPSLEHHWESKINQDAWDVHKRLVCGRLRNSNIIGGLLLTASAVFISTPPPLPSFMAYTAVGPYFLALVSFSHALGSILSGTVVILVYESCDRMWAKNVITADRFRLYVTLFFLASPGLSLGLSITALLLALLVAVFSSGLLWLQILAGLEVLTWVWPIPVYLYCAIPPKKPLNQEHPGKSSTGTVGRNNPIGNNAAPGV
;
A
#
# COMPACT_ATOMS: atom_id res chain seq x y z
N MET A 1 -8.22 25.81 51.57
CA MET A 1 -8.00 24.72 50.58
C MET A 1 -6.75 25.07 49.82
N SER A 2 -5.66 24.32 50.07
CA SER A 2 -4.31 24.68 49.65
C SER A 2 -4.04 24.21 48.22
N SER A 3 -3.77 25.14 47.32
CA SER A 3 -3.48 24.90 45.91
C SER A 3 -2.08 24.30 45.76
N SER A 4 -2.03 23.04 45.35
CA SER A 4 -0.79 22.29 45.13
C SER A 4 -0.37 22.46 43.67
N GLY A 5 0.62 23.33 43.44
CA GLY A 5 1.16 23.59 42.09
C GLY A 5 1.93 22.39 41.52
N PRO A 6 1.99 22.24 40.18
CA PRO A 6 2.66 21.13 39.53
C PRO A 6 4.19 21.22 39.70
N LYS A 7 4.79 20.14 40.19
CA LYS A 7 6.24 19.97 40.31
C LYS A 7 6.85 19.78 38.92
N HIS A 8 7.74 20.70 38.55
CA HIS A 8 8.58 20.63 37.36
C HIS A 8 9.51 19.40 37.45
N PRO A 9 9.56 18.51 36.43
CA PRO A 9 10.53 17.42 36.42
C PRO A 9 11.94 17.96 36.20
N SER A 10 12.85 17.44 37.01
CA SER A 10 14.28 17.72 37.06
C SER A 10 14.98 17.18 35.80
N ASN A 11 15.81 18.02 35.18
CA ASN A 11 16.66 17.68 34.04
C ASN A 11 17.67 16.59 34.44
N GLY A 12 17.40 15.36 34.01
CA GLY A 12 18.37 14.26 34.09
C GLY A 12 19.55 14.49 33.14
N PRO A 13 20.74 13.92 33.46
CA PRO A 13 21.95 14.09 32.67
C PRO A 13 21.74 13.58 31.24
N ALA A 14 22.05 14.44 30.27
CA ALA A 14 22.01 14.14 28.85
C ALA A 14 22.81 12.86 28.58
N ALA A 15 22.10 11.79 28.21
CA ALA A 15 22.71 10.57 27.73
C ALA A 15 23.56 10.92 26.50
N ALA A 16 24.85 10.55 26.56
CA ALA A 16 25.81 10.77 25.50
C ALA A 16 25.24 10.27 24.17
N HIS A 17 25.14 11.18 23.20
CA HIS A 17 24.82 10.84 21.82
C HIS A 17 25.79 9.75 21.35
N PRO A 18 25.30 8.59 20.86
CA PRO A 18 26.17 7.61 20.23
C PRO A 18 26.85 8.29 19.04
N SER A 19 28.19 8.21 19.02
CA SER A 19 29.00 8.74 17.93
C SER A 19 28.48 8.21 16.60
N PRO A 20 28.39 9.05 15.55
CA PRO A 20 27.99 8.60 14.23
C PRO A 20 28.99 7.53 13.78
N LEU A 21 28.50 6.29 13.70
CA LEU A 21 29.23 5.16 13.14
C LEU A 21 29.59 5.56 11.70
N ASN A 22 30.89 5.79 11.47
CA ASN A 22 31.41 6.18 10.17
C ASN A 22 31.38 4.94 9.27
N ASP A 23 30.20 4.63 8.73
CA ASP A 23 29.93 3.52 7.83
C ASP A 23 30.40 3.88 6.41
N ASN A 24 31.71 4.02 6.25
CA ASN A 24 32.36 4.12 4.94
C ASN A 24 32.74 2.72 4.43
N THR A 25 31.88 1.72 4.68
CA THR A 25 32.02 0.40 4.04
C THR A 25 31.56 0.58 2.60
N GLU A 26 32.51 0.86 1.72
CA GLU A 26 32.30 0.85 0.28
C GLU A 26 31.67 -0.48 -0.16
N GLY A 27 30.36 -0.44 -0.42
CA GLY A 27 29.82 -0.86 -1.71
C GLY A 27 29.84 -2.35 -2.06
N ASP A 28 29.95 -3.27 -1.12
CA ASP A 28 29.52 -4.65 -1.40
C ASP A 28 28.01 -4.62 -1.59
N SER A 29 27.60 -4.59 -2.86
CA SER A 29 26.21 -4.58 -3.29
C SER A 29 25.56 -5.85 -2.77
N GLU A 30 24.93 -5.75 -1.60
CA GLU A 30 24.35 -6.87 -0.90
C GLU A 30 23.30 -7.53 -1.80
N GLN A 31 23.67 -8.69 -2.36
CA GLN A 31 22.85 -9.37 -3.33
C GLN A 31 21.54 -9.83 -2.68
N MET A 32 20.43 -9.63 -3.39
CA MET A 32 19.11 -10.06 -2.93
C MET A 32 19.10 -11.59 -2.72
N PRO A 33 18.72 -12.07 -1.52
CA PRO A 33 18.70 -13.51 -1.24
C PRO A 33 17.76 -14.29 -2.16
N ASP A 34 18.10 -15.55 -2.44
CA ASP A 34 17.30 -16.42 -3.32
C ASP A 34 15.86 -16.64 -2.84
N TRP A 35 15.56 -16.40 -1.57
CA TRP A 35 14.22 -16.51 -1.04
C TRP A 35 13.29 -15.33 -1.31
N TRP A 36 13.84 -14.22 -1.78
CA TRP A 36 13.06 -13.07 -2.24
C TRP A 36 12.60 -13.20 -3.69
N LYS A 37 13.22 -14.10 -4.47
CA LYS A 37 12.87 -14.35 -5.87
C LYS A 37 11.46 -14.95 -5.96
N SER A 38 10.70 -14.53 -6.98
CA SER A 38 9.33 -14.97 -7.22
C SER A 38 9.26 -16.50 -7.41
N PRO A 39 8.23 -17.19 -6.86
CA PRO A 39 8.07 -18.63 -7.03
C PRO A 39 7.90 -19.01 -8.50
N GLN A 40 8.44 -20.17 -8.91
CA GLN A 40 8.40 -20.64 -10.30
C GLN A 40 7.00 -21.08 -10.75
N HIS A 41 6.15 -21.52 -9.83
CA HIS A 41 4.80 -21.98 -10.16
C HIS A 41 3.91 -20.80 -10.61
N PRO A 42 3.20 -20.91 -11.75
CA PRO A 42 2.49 -19.80 -12.37
C PRO A 42 1.37 -19.22 -11.49
N PHE A 43 0.61 -20.08 -10.79
CA PHE A 43 -0.46 -19.65 -9.88
C PHE A 43 0.08 -18.90 -8.67
N LEU A 44 1.11 -19.46 -8.02
CA LEU A 44 1.79 -18.82 -6.87
C LEU A 44 2.46 -17.52 -7.27
N LYS A 45 3.01 -17.44 -8.49
CA LYS A 45 3.57 -16.22 -9.05
C LYS A 45 2.50 -15.13 -9.20
N LEU A 46 1.33 -15.48 -9.74
CA LEU A 46 0.21 -14.54 -9.89
C LEU A 46 -0.29 -14.06 -8.52
N LEU A 47 -0.48 -14.98 -7.57
CA LEU A 47 -0.90 -14.65 -6.21
C LEU A 47 0.12 -13.71 -5.55
N PHE A 48 1.41 -14.06 -5.61
CA PHE A 48 2.48 -13.24 -5.06
C PHE A 48 2.53 -11.86 -5.71
N GLN A 49 2.48 -11.78 -7.04
CA GLN A 49 2.42 -10.50 -7.75
C GLN A 49 1.21 -9.66 -7.33
N GLY A 50 0.04 -10.29 -7.18
CA GLY A 50 -1.17 -9.63 -6.68
C GLY A 50 -0.98 -9.10 -5.25
N LEU A 51 -0.42 -9.90 -4.34
CA LEU A 51 -0.08 -9.44 -2.99
C LEU A 51 0.90 -8.27 -3.02
N CYS A 52 1.99 -8.36 -3.79
CA CYS A 52 2.98 -7.28 -3.92
C CYS A 52 2.36 -5.99 -4.48
N LEU A 53 1.47 -6.13 -5.45
CA LEU A 53 0.78 -5.00 -6.07
C LEU A 53 -0.15 -4.32 -5.07
N ILE A 54 -0.86 -5.08 -4.25
CA ILE A 54 -1.76 -4.52 -3.23
C ILE A 54 -0.94 -3.92 -2.08
N SER A 55 0.10 -4.61 -1.61
CA SER A 55 0.87 -4.24 -0.42
C SER A 55 1.86 -3.11 -0.69
N VAL A 56 2.59 -3.17 -1.80
CA VAL A 56 3.71 -2.26 -2.12
C VAL A 56 3.37 -1.34 -3.30
N SER A 57 2.31 -1.59 -4.07
CA SER A 57 2.00 -0.91 -5.36
C SER A 57 3.01 -1.14 -6.47
N TRP A 58 3.92 -2.08 -6.28
CA TRP A 58 4.89 -2.46 -7.30
C TRP A 58 4.76 -3.95 -7.60
N PRO A 59 4.84 -4.36 -8.88
CA PRO A 59 4.76 -5.77 -9.26
C PRO A 59 6.04 -6.56 -8.93
N SER A 60 7.08 -5.90 -8.42
CA SER A 60 8.40 -6.46 -8.13
C SER A 60 8.83 -6.18 -6.69
N LEU A 61 9.47 -7.17 -6.05
CA LEU A 61 10.09 -7.02 -4.73
C LEU A 61 11.42 -6.27 -4.78
N GLU A 62 12.00 -6.04 -5.96
CA GLU A 62 13.32 -5.41 -6.10
C GLU A 62 13.36 -4.03 -5.44
N HIS A 63 12.34 -3.21 -5.68
CA HIS A 63 12.23 -1.87 -5.07
C HIS A 63 12.01 -1.96 -3.55
N HIS A 64 11.37 -3.02 -3.08
CA HIS A 64 11.17 -3.26 -1.65
C HIS A 64 12.45 -3.79 -0.97
N TRP A 65 13.30 -4.49 -1.70
CA TRP A 65 14.61 -4.91 -1.25
C TRP A 65 15.57 -3.72 -1.18
N GLU A 66 15.60 -2.90 -2.23
CA GLU A 66 16.42 -1.68 -2.30
C GLU A 66 16.09 -0.71 -1.14
N SER A 67 14.81 -0.59 -0.78
CA SER A 67 14.40 0.22 0.37
C SER A 67 14.87 -0.33 1.72
N LYS A 68 15.30 -1.59 1.82
CA LYS A 68 15.89 -2.16 3.04
C LYS A 68 17.41 -1.98 3.12
N ILE A 69 18.08 -1.70 2.00
CA ILE A 69 19.53 -1.46 1.95
C ILE A 69 19.87 -0.03 2.39
N ASN A 70 19.11 0.96 1.93
CA ASN A 70 19.37 2.37 2.23
C ASN A 70 18.37 2.93 3.26
N GLN A 71 18.86 3.63 4.29
CA GLN A 71 18.02 4.28 5.30
C GLN A 71 17.10 5.34 4.71
N ASP A 72 17.59 6.16 3.78
CA ASP A 72 16.77 7.19 3.13
C ASP A 72 15.64 6.56 2.30
N ALA A 73 15.94 5.46 1.60
CA ALA A 73 14.97 4.71 0.82
C ALA A 73 13.93 4.02 1.73
N TRP A 74 14.36 3.51 2.90
CA TRP A 74 13.46 2.97 3.92
C TRP A 74 12.47 4.03 4.42
N ASP A 75 12.96 5.22 4.76
CA ASP A 75 12.12 6.28 5.32
C ASP A 75 11.13 6.81 4.28
N VAL A 76 11.53 6.92 3.01
CA VAL A 76 10.61 7.21 1.90
C VAL A 76 9.56 6.12 1.76
N HIS A 77 9.97 4.85 1.74
CA HIS A 77 9.04 3.71 1.63
C HIS A 77 8.03 3.69 2.79
N LYS A 78 8.52 3.83 4.02
CA LYS A 78 7.71 3.89 5.25
C LYS A 78 6.71 5.04 5.19
N ARG A 79 7.14 6.24 4.78
CA ARG A 79 6.25 7.41 4.60
C ARG A 79 5.15 7.13 3.56
N LEU A 80 5.50 6.53 2.42
CA LEU A 80 4.54 6.20 1.37
C LEU A 80 3.50 5.17 1.84
N VAL A 81 3.95 4.08 2.47
CA VAL A 81 3.08 3.03 3.01
C VAL A 81 2.15 3.59 4.10
N CYS A 82 2.69 4.28 5.11
CA CYS A 82 1.88 4.85 6.18
C CYS A 82 0.92 5.93 5.66
N GLY A 83 1.34 6.77 4.72
CA GLY A 83 0.47 7.76 4.08
C GLY A 83 -0.72 7.13 3.37
N ARG A 84 -0.49 6.05 2.62
CA ARG A 84 -1.55 5.30 1.94
C ARG A 84 -2.51 4.61 2.92
N LEU A 85 -1.99 4.01 3.99
CA LEU A 85 -2.83 3.38 5.01
C LEU A 85 -3.67 4.42 5.75
N ARG A 86 -3.14 5.61 6.06
CA ARG A 86 -3.91 6.71 6.64
C ARG A 86 -5.06 7.16 5.72
N ASN A 87 -4.79 7.35 4.43
CA ASN A 87 -5.82 7.67 3.46
C ASN A 87 -6.88 6.55 3.36
N SER A 88 -6.44 5.29 3.39
CA SER A 88 -7.34 4.13 3.38
C SER A 88 -8.20 4.07 4.64
N ASN A 89 -7.67 4.42 5.81
CA ASN A 89 -8.43 4.49 7.06
C ASN A 89 -9.49 5.61 7.02
N ILE A 90 -9.18 6.76 6.40
CA ILE A 90 -10.16 7.84 6.19
C ILE A 90 -11.32 7.32 5.33
N ILE A 91 -11.01 6.69 4.19
CA ILE A 91 -12.03 6.09 3.31
C ILE A 91 -12.82 5.01 4.04
N GLY A 92 -12.14 4.14 4.79
CA GLY A 92 -12.76 3.12 5.62
C GLY A 92 -13.73 3.71 6.64
N GLY A 93 -13.38 4.83 7.30
CA GLY A 93 -14.25 5.52 8.24
C GLY A 93 -15.51 6.11 7.59
N LEU A 94 -15.38 6.67 6.39
CA LEU A 94 -16.52 7.13 5.59
C LEU A 94 -17.45 5.97 5.22
N LEU A 95 -16.88 4.86 4.77
CA LEU A 95 -17.61 3.67 4.37
C LEU A 95 -18.30 2.97 5.55
N LEU A 96 -17.63 2.96 6.71
CA LEU A 96 -18.17 2.48 7.98
C LEU A 96 -19.40 3.30 8.37
N THR A 97 -19.29 4.63 8.29
CA THR A 97 -20.39 5.55 8.61
C THR A 97 -21.57 5.37 7.64
N ALA A 98 -21.30 5.29 6.33
CA ALA A 98 -22.34 5.07 5.33
C ALA A 98 -23.06 3.73 5.55
N SER A 99 -22.30 2.66 5.78
CA SER A 99 -22.88 1.33 6.08
C SER A 99 -23.70 1.37 7.38
N ALA A 100 -23.22 2.05 8.42
CA ALA A 100 -23.94 2.22 9.68
C ALA A 100 -25.27 2.96 9.50
N VAL A 101 -25.30 3.99 8.64
CA VAL A 101 -26.54 4.68 8.28
C VAL A 101 -27.51 3.71 7.62
N PHE A 102 -27.10 2.98 6.57
CA PHE A 102 -27.98 2.01 5.91
C PHE A 102 -28.50 0.91 6.84
N ILE A 103 -27.70 0.50 7.83
CA ILE A 103 -28.10 -0.50 8.82
C ILE A 103 -29.11 0.07 9.84
N SER A 104 -28.95 1.33 10.25
CA SER A 104 -29.69 1.93 11.36
C SER A 104 -30.93 2.72 10.94
N THR A 105 -30.97 3.23 9.71
CA THR A 105 -32.08 4.06 9.24
C THR A 105 -33.04 3.27 8.37
N PRO A 106 -34.37 3.36 8.59
CA PRO A 106 -35.33 2.81 7.65
C PRO A 106 -35.32 3.59 6.33
N PRO A 107 -35.62 2.94 5.18
CA PRO A 107 -35.67 3.60 3.89
C PRO A 107 -36.73 4.70 3.91
N PRO A 108 -36.39 5.94 3.53
CA PRO A 108 -37.37 7.02 3.50
C PRO A 108 -38.50 6.73 2.51
N LEU A 109 -38.21 5.95 1.46
CA LEU A 109 -39.15 5.53 0.43
C LEU A 109 -38.93 4.04 0.10
N PRO A 110 -39.61 3.12 0.78
CA PRO A 110 -39.46 1.68 0.58
C PRO A 110 -39.72 1.23 -0.86
N SER A 111 -40.58 1.94 -1.59
CA SER A 111 -40.90 1.65 -2.99
C SER A 111 -39.76 1.97 -3.98
N PHE A 112 -38.84 2.86 -3.63
CA PHE A 112 -37.74 3.25 -4.50
C PHE A 112 -36.45 2.46 -4.22
N MET A 113 -36.16 2.17 -2.95
CA MET A 113 -34.93 1.47 -2.58
C MET A 113 -35.15 0.67 -1.28
N ALA A 114 -35.56 -0.59 -1.44
CA ALA A 114 -35.79 -1.51 -0.32
C ALA A 114 -34.46 -2.08 0.23
N TYR A 115 -33.54 -1.22 0.67
CA TYR A 115 -32.24 -1.63 1.22
C TYR A 115 -32.34 -2.34 2.58
N THR A 116 -33.53 -2.40 3.17
CA THR A 116 -33.84 -3.22 4.36
C THR A 116 -34.26 -4.65 4.04
N ALA A 117 -34.36 -5.02 2.76
CA ALA A 117 -34.51 -6.43 2.39
C ALA A 117 -33.32 -7.24 2.91
N VAL A 118 -33.56 -8.52 3.23
CA VAL A 118 -32.58 -9.39 3.91
C VAL A 118 -31.22 -9.42 3.17
N GLY A 119 -31.25 -9.48 1.84
CA GLY A 119 -30.03 -9.51 1.01
C GLY A 119 -29.17 -8.23 1.15
N PRO A 120 -29.67 -7.05 0.74
CA PRO A 120 -28.96 -5.79 0.91
C PRO A 120 -28.53 -5.51 2.35
N TYR A 121 -29.38 -5.83 3.33
CA TYR A 121 -29.05 -5.64 4.75
C TYR A 121 -27.85 -6.49 5.19
N PHE A 122 -27.83 -7.78 4.82
CA PHE A 122 -26.69 -8.66 5.09
C PHE A 122 -25.41 -8.16 4.42
N LEU A 123 -25.47 -7.73 3.16
CA LEU A 123 -24.33 -7.17 2.45
C LEU A 123 -23.83 -5.86 3.09
N ALA A 124 -24.72 -5.01 3.62
CA ALA A 124 -24.35 -3.83 4.37
C ALA A 124 -23.63 -4.17 5.69
N LEU A 125 -24.04 -5.23 6.40
CA LEU A 125 -23.33 -5.74 7.60
C LEU A 125 -21.94 -6.28 7.26
N VAL A 126 -21.82 -7.04 6.16
CA VAL A 126 -20.52 -7.50 5.65
C VAL A 126 -19.63 -6.29 5.35
N SER A 127 -20.15 -5.30 4.63
CA SER A 127 -19.45 -4.04 4.37
C SER A 127 -18.98 -3.37 5.66
N PHE A 128 -19.87 -3.19 6.64
CA PHE A 128 -19.56 -2.57 7.92
C PHE A 128 -18.43 -3.31 8.65
N SER A 129 -18.51 -4.63 8.75
CA SER A 129 -17.49 -5.44 9.43
C SER A 129 -16.11 -5.35 8.76
N HIS A 130 -16.07 -5.37 7.43
CA HIS A 130 -14.82 -5.26 6.67
C HIS A 130 -14.24 -3.84 6.67
N ALA A 131 -15.08 -2.80 6.70
CA ALA A 131 -14.62 -1.42 6.87
C ALA A 131 -13.95 -1.26 8.24
N LEU A 132 -14.59 -1.76 9.31
CA LEU A 132 -14.03 -1.73 10.66
C LEU A 132 -12.72 -2.53 10.74
N GLY A 133 -12.72 -3.75 10.20
CA GLY A 133 -11.52 -4.60 10.13
C GLY A 133 -10.38 -3.95 9.35
N SER A 134 -10.68 -3.24 8.26
CA SER A 134 -9.69 -2.46 7.50
C SER A 134 -9.07 -1.35 8.34
N ILE A 135 -9.87 -0.57 9.07
CA ILE A 135 -9.36 0.53 9.90
C ILE A 135 -8.48 -0.01 11.03
N LEU A 136 -8.92 -1.07 11.70
CA LEU A 136 -8.18 -1.69 12.80
C LEU A 136 -6.85 -2.27 12.31
N SER A 137 -6.89 -3.10 11.26
CA SER A 137 -5.68 -3.68 10.68
C SER A 137 -4.74 -2.62 10.11
N GLY A 138 -5.26 -1.60 9.41
CA GLY A 138 -4.47 -0.50 8.88
C GLY A 138 -3.76 0.29 9.98
N THR A 139 -4.45 0.56 11.10
CA THR A 139 -3.87 1.24 12.26
C THR A 139 -2.77 0.42 12.92
N VAL A 140 -2.97 -0.89 13.10
CA VAL A 140 -1.94 -1.80 13.64
C VAL A 140 -0.71 -1.82 12.74
N VAL A 141 -0.90 -1.92 11.41
CA VAL A 141 0.21 -1.92 10.46
C VAL A 141 0.99 -0.60 10.51
N ILE A 142 0.30 0.55 10.58
CA ILE A 142 0.94 1.86 10.76
C ILE A 142 1.78 1.89 12.03
N LEU A 143 1.22 1.47 13.17
CA LEU A 143 1.93 1.46 14.46
C LEU A 143 3.18 0.59 14.41
N VAL A 144 3.07 -0.61 13.83
CA VAL A 144 4.20 -1.53 13.66
C VAL A 144 5.24 -0.86 12.77
N TYR A 145 4.89 -0.37 11.59
CA TYR A 145 5.85 0.28 10.68
C TYR A 145 6.51 1.51 11.30
N GLU A 146 5.77 2.34 12.03
CA GLU A 146 6.29 3.50 12.75
C GLU A 146 7.30 3.11 13.82
N SER A 147 7.07 1.99 14.52
CA SER A 147 7.95 1.47 15.58
C SER A 147 9.13 0.64 15.07
N CYS A 148 9.11 0.21 13.80
CA CYS A 148 10.15 -0.63 13.24
C CYS A 148 11.31 0.18 12.66
N ASP A 149 12.53 -0.19 13.08
CA ASP A 149 13.77 0.22 12.43
C ASP A 149 14.04 -0.61 11.18
N ARG A 150 14.79 -0.03 10.23
CA ARG A 150 15.19 -0.70 8.98
C ARG A 150 15.86 -2.05 9.23
N MET A 151 16.82 -2.09 10.14
CA MET A 151 17.59 -3.30 10.46
C MET A 151 16.69 -4.39 11.05
N TRP A 152 15.74 -4.00 11.92
CA TRP A 152 14.77 -4.94 12.48
C TRP A 152 13.83 -5.46 11.39
N ALA A 153 13.32 -4.58 10.53
CA ALA A 153 12.47 -4.96 9.41
C ALA A 153 13.19 -5.88 8.41
N LYS A 154 14.49 -5.72 8.21
CA LYS A 154 15.28 -6.60 7.35
C LYS A 154 15.55 -7.96 8.01
N ASN A 155 16.03 -7.95 9.26
CA ASN A 155 16.54 -9.14 9.93
C ASN A 155 15.46 -10.01 10.57
N VAL A 156 14.32 -9.43 10.98
CA VAL A 156 13.27 -10.15 11.73
C VAL A 156 12.04 -10.42 10.88
N ILE A 157 11.56 -9.39 10.17
CA ILE A 157 10.34 -9.50 9.36
C ILE A 157 10.62 -10.29 8.07
N THR A 158 11.80 -10.13 7.48
CA THR A 158 12.14 -10.74 6.18
C THR A 158 13.22 -11.82 6.25
N ALA A 159 13.41 -12.41 7.44
CA ALA A 159 14.36 -13.50 7.67
C ALA A 159 14.04 -14.74 6.82
N ASP A 160 12.76 -15.12 6.76
CA ASP A 160 12.30 -16.34 6.12
C ASP A 160 11.28 -16.06 5.01
N ARG A 161 11.16 -16.99 4.05
CA ARG A 161 10.08 -16.95 3.02
C ARG A 161 8.70 -16.81 3.65
N PHE A 162 8.42 -17.63 4.66
CA PHE A 162 7.12 -17.65 5.32
C PHE A 162 6.79 -16.30 5.98
N ARG A 163 7.76 -15.71 6.71
CA ARG A 163 7.59 -14.41 7.36
C ARG A 163 7.38 -13.28 6.35
N LEU A 164 8.09 -13.33 5.23
CA LEU A 164 7.90 -12.41 4.11
C LEU A 164 6.47 -12.48 3.57
N TYR A 165 5.96 -13.68 3.27
CA TYR A 165 4.56 -13.85 2.82
C TYR A 165 3.55 -13.36 3.85
N VAL A 166 3.74 -13.70 5.13
CA VAL A 166 2.86 -13.25 6.22
C VAL A 166 2.86 -11.73 6.33
N THR A 167 4.02 -11.09 6.20
CA THR A 167 4.14 -9.63 6.27
C THR A 167 3.48 -8.96 5.07
N LEU A 168 3.70 -9.46 3.86
CA LEU A 168 3.03 -8.97 2.66
C LEU A 168 1.51 -9.12 2.78
N PHE A 169 1.04 -10.24 3.35
CA PHE A 169 -0.38 -10.45 3.62
C PHE A 169 -0.92 -9.46 4.66
N PHE A 170 -0.23 -9.26 5.78
CA PHE A 170 -0.62 -8.26 6.78
C PHE A 170 -0.63 -6.84 6.20
N LEU A 171 0.32 -6.52 5.33
CA LEU A 171 0.41 -5.22 4.67
C LEU A 171 -0.70 -5.03 3.62
N ALA A 172 -1.09 -6.10 2.92
CA ALA A 172 -2.20 -6.10 1.96
C ALA A 172 -3.59 -6.16 2.63
N SER A 173 -3.68 -6.71 3.85
CA SER A 173 -4.94 -6.98 4.56
C SER A 173 -5.87 -5.77 4.68
N PRO A 174 -5.41 -4.56 5.05
CA PRO A 174 -6.27 -3.39 5.11
C PRO A 174 -6.88 -3.06 3.74
N GLY A 175 -6.05 -3.08 2.69
CA GLY A 175 -6.51 -2.83 1.32
C GLY A 175 -7.51 -3.86 0.82
N LEU A 176 -7.25 -5.15 1.08
CA LEU A 176 -8.18 -6.25 0.73
C LEU A 176 -9.52 -6.12 1.46
N SER A 177 -9.48 -5.86 2.76
CA SER A 177 -10.70 -5.69 3.57
C SER A 177 -11.49 -4.46 3.12
N LEU A 178 -10.82 -3.34 2.83
CA LEU A 178 -11.48 -2.15 2.30
C LEU A 178 -12.13 -2.43 0.94
N GLY A 179 -11.44 -3.12 0.02
CA GLY A 179 -12.00 -3.50 -1.27
C GLY A 179 -13.23 -4.41 -1.15
N LEU A 180 -13.19 -5.40 -0.25
CA LEU A 180 -14.35 -6.25 0.06
C LEU A 180 -15.52 -5.45 0.64
N SER A 181 -15.23 -4.47 1.50
CA SER A 181 -16.26 -3.60 2.05
C SER A 181 -16.95 -2.76 0.96
N ILE A 182 -16.17 -2.12 0.09
CA ILE A 182 -16.70 -1.29 -1.02
C ILE A 182 -17.56 -2.14 -1.96
N THR A 183 -17.06 -3.32 -2.35
CA THR A 183 -17.80 -4.23 -3.26
C THR A 183 -19.07 -4.77 -2.62
N ALA A 184 -19.05 -5.14 -1.34
CA ALA A 184 -20.24 -5.57 -0.61
C ALA A 184 -21.30 -4.47 -0.53
N LEU A 185 -20.90 -3.22 -0.22
CA LEU A 185 -21.85 -2.11 -0.17
C LEU A 185 -22.41 -1.77 -1.55
N LEU A 186 -21.56 -1.77 -2.58
CA LEU A 186 -22.00 -1.57 -3.96
C LEU A 186 -23.03 -2.64 -4.36
N LEU A 187 -22.76 -3.91 -4.08
CA LEU A 187 -23.69 -5.01 -4.35
C LEU A 187 -25.00 -4.86 -3.57
N ALA A 188 -24.94 -4.41 -2.31
CA ALA A 188 -26.14 -4.15 -1.51
C ALA A 188 -27.05 -3.12 -2.20
N LEU A 189 -26.46 -2.02 -2.66
CA LEU A 189 -27.17 -0.95 -3.36
C LEU A 189 -27.69 -1.40 -4.73
N LEU A 190 -26.89 -2.15 -5.49
CA LEU A 190 -27.32 -2.71 -6.77
C LEU A 190 -28.53 -3.63 -6.59
N VAL A 191 -28.48 -4.57 -5.65
CA VAL A 191 -29.61 -5.47 -5.37
C VAL A 191 -30.85 -4.67 -4.94
N ALA A 192 -30.69 -3.64 -4.10
CA ALA A 192 -31.80 -2.78 -3.69
C ALA A 192 -32.41 -2.02 -4.88
N VAL A 193 -31.58 -1.49 -5.79
CA VAL A 193 -32.00 -0.77 -6.99
C VAL A 193 -32.70 -1.70 -7.98
N PHE A 194 -32.13 -2.86 -8.28
CA PHE A 194 -32.74 -3.81 -9.23
C PHE A 194 -34.08 -4.33 -8.72
N SER A 195 -34.26 -4.41 -7.40
CA SER A 195 -35.52 -4.82 -6.77
C SER A 195 -36.62 -3.75 -6.82
N SER A 196 -36.31 -2.48 -7.11
CA SER A 196 -37.27 -1.37 -7.12
C SER A 196 -38.29 -1.40 -8.27
N GLY A 197 -38.01 -2.16 -9.34
CA GLY A 197 -38.83 -2.18 -10.56
C GLY A 197 -38.78 -0.90 -11.40
N LEU A 198 -37.98 0.10 -11.03
CA LEU A 198 -37.85 1.36 -11.76
C LEU A 198 -36.76 1.26 -12.84
N LEU A 199 -37.17 1.20 -14.12
CA LEU A 199 -36.26 1.03 -15.26
C LEU A 199 -35.16 2.10 -15.34
N TRP A 200 -35.48 3.36 -15.11
CA TRP A 200 -34.50 4.46 -15.19
C TRP A 200 -33.37 4.32 -14.16
N LEU A 201 -33.71 3.84 -12.95
CA LEU A 201 -32.74 3.64 -11.87
C LEU A 201 -31.84 2.44 -12.16
N GLN A 202 -32.41 1.38 -12.75
CA GLN A 202 -31.65 0.21 -13.21
C GLN A 202 -30.67 0.57 -14.33
N ILE A 203 -31.05 1.43 -15.29
CA ILE A 203 -30.15 1.92 -16.34
C ILE A 203 -29.00 2.72 -15.73
N LEU A 204 -29.29 3.63 -14.80
CA LEU A 204 -28.26 4.43 -14.13
C LEU A 204 -27.27 3.55 -13.35
N ALA A 205 -27.78 2.57 -12.60
CA ALA A 205 -26.95 1.60 -11.89
C ALA A 205 -26.11 0.74 -12.85
N GLY A 206 -26.66 0.33 -13.99
CA GLY A 206 -25.93 -0.39 -15.03
C GLY A 206 -24.79 0.44 -15.64
N LEU A 207 -25.03 1.72 -15.92
CA LEU A 207 -24.01 2.65 -16.40
C LEU A 207 -22.90 2.88 -15.36
N GLU A 208 -23.27 2.97 -14.09
CA GLU A 208 -22.30 3.07 -12.99
C GLU A 208 -21.40 1.83 -12.95
N VAL A 209 -21.97 0.62 -12.95
CA VAL A 209 -21.18 -0.63 -12.96
C VAL A 209 -20.28 -0.71 -14.20
N LEU A 210 -20.78 -0.32 -15.37
CA LEU A 210 -19.98 -0.29 -16.60
C LEU A 210 -18.77 0.66 -16.47
N THR A 211 -18.96 1.80 -15.81
CA THR A 211 -17.90 2.77 -15.53
C THR A 211 -16.82 2.17 -14.62
N TRP A 212 -17.18 1.34 -13.63
CA TRP A 212 -16.23 0.65 -12.75
C TRP A 212 -15.49 -0.53 -13.39
N VAL A 213 -16.08 -1.15 -14.42
CA VAL A 213 -15.43 -2.26 -15.13
C VAL A 213 -14.28 -1.76 -16.02
N TRP A 214 -14.39 -0.56 -16.60
CA TRP A 214 -13.42 -0.01 -17.55
C TRP A 214 -12.00 0.26 -16.99
N PRO A 215 -11.82 0.73 -15.73
CA PRO A 215 -10.51 0.88 -15.11
C PRO A 215 -9.67 -0.40 -15.08
N ILE A 216 -10.29 -1.58 -14.99
CA ILE A 216 -9.55 -2.85 -14.87
C ILE A 216 -8.77 -3.16 -16.16
N PRO A 217 -9.38 -3.20 -17.36
CA PRO A 217 -8.64 -3.32 -18.61
C PRO A 217 -7.60 -2.22 -18.83
N VAL A 218 -7.93 -0.96 -18.50
CA VAL A 218 -6.98 0.16 -18.65
C VAL A 218 -5.76 -0.05 -17.74
N TYR A 219 -5.99 -0.45 -16.49
CA TYR A 219 -4.94 -0.76 -15.56
C TYR A 219 -4.09 -1.94 -16.02
N LEU A 220 -4.72 -3.03 -16.48
CA LEU A 220 -4.01 -4.19 -17.01
C LEU A 220 -3.18 -3.85 -18.25
N TYR A 221 -3.72 -3.02 -19.13
CA TYR A 221 -3.00 -2.54 -20.31
C TYR A 221 -1.76 -1.71 -19.91
N CYS A 222 -1.91 -0.80 -18.95
CA CYS A 222 -0.80 0.00 -18.43
C CYS A 222 0.22 -0.82 -17.63
N ALA A 223 -0.20 -1.89 -16.97
CA ALA A 223 0.65 -2.72 -16.12
C ALA A 223 1.54 -3.71 -16.90
N ILE A 224 1.20 -4.02 -18.16
CA ILE A 224 2.02 -4.90 -18.99
C ILE A 224 3.18 -4.07 -19.58
N PRO A 225 4.44 -4.29 -19.15
CA PRO A 225 5.56 -3.58 -19.74
C PRO A 225 5.64 -3.92 -21.24
N PRO A 226 5.89 -2.93 -22.12
CA PRO A 226 6.06 -3.19 -23.53
C PRO A 226 7.20 -4.19 -23.72
N LYS A 227 6.94 -5.29 -24.46
CA LYS A 227 7.99 -6.26 -24.81
C LYS A 227 9.09 -5.50 -25.53
N LYS A 228 10.28 -5.37 -24.91
CA LYS A 228 11.45 -4.85 -25.63
C LYS A 228 11.64 -5.74 -26.87
N PRO A 229 11.67 -5.17 -28.08
CA PRO A 229 11.89 -5.97 -29.28
C PRO A 229 13.23 -6.69 -29.14
N LEU A 230 13.23 -8.01 -29.33
CA LEU A 230 14.39 -8.88 -29.18
C LEU A 230 15.50 -8.64 -30.23
N ASN A 231 15.35 -7.62 -31.07
CA ASN A 231 16.27 -7.25 -32.14
C ASN A 231 17.12 -6.03 -31.75
N GLN A 232 18.03 -6.22 -30.81
CA GLN A 232 19.35 -5.56 -30.83
C GLN A 232 20.39 -6.58 -30.35
N GLU A 233 20.41 -7.73 -31.00
CA GLU A 233 21.68 -8.41 -31.22
C GLU A 233 22.52 -7.41 -32.03
N HIS A 234 23.53 -6.82 -31.39
CA HIS A 234 24.49 -5.95 -32.04
C HIS A 234 25.62 -6.86 -32.55
N PRO A 235 25.58 -7.35 -33.80
CA PRO A 235 26.76 -7.97 -34.39
C PRO A 235 27.77 -6.85 -34.65
N GLY A 236 28.81 -6.79 -33.83
CA GLY A 236 30.07 -6.13 -34.18
C GLY A 236 30.12 -4.60 -34.08
N LYS A 237 30.70 -4.11 -32.97
CA LYS A 237 31.78 -3.10 -32.97
C LYS A 237 32.72 -3.50 -31.84
N SER A 238 33.65 -4.42 -32.09
CA SER A 238 35.02 -4.13 -32.55
C SER A 238 35.71 -3.08 -31.70
N SER A 239 36.68 -3.55 -30.91
CA SER A 239 37.75 -2.78 -30.30
C SER A 239 38.36 -1.74 -31.24
N THR A 240 38.37 -0.50 -30.78
CA THR A 240 39.39 0.54 -31.04
C THR A 240 39.08 1.65 -30.03
N GLY A 241 39.73 1.72 -28.87
CA GLY A 241 41.08 2.26 -28.74
C GLY A 241 41.08 3.74 -29.09
N THR A 242 41.11 4.65 -28.10
CA THR A 242 41.61 6.06 -28.11
C THR A 242 41.23 6.69 -26.76
N VAL A 243 42.12 6.71 -25.77
CA VAL A 243 43.02 7.85 -25.42
C VAL A 243 42.28 9.06 -24.80
N GLY A 244 42.47 9.19 -23.48
CA GLY A 244 42.77 10.39 -22.72
C GLY A 244 42.06 11.71 -23.02
N ARG A 245 41.34 12.22 -22.01
CA ARG A 245 41.51 13.62 -21.60
C ARG A 245 41.05 13.85 -20.16
N ASN A 246 42.04 14.18 -19.33
CA ASN A 246 41.88 14.93 -18.10
C ASN A 246 41.06 16.20 -18.36
N ASN A 247 40.21 16.59 -17.41
CA ASN A 247 40.15 18.00 -17.02
C ASN A 247 39.52 18.20 -15.62
N PRO A 248 39.83 19.36 -14.99
CA PRO A 248 40.01 19.46 -13.56
C PRO A 248 38.82 20.08 -12.82
N ILE A 249 38.86 19.82 -11.51
CA ILE A 249 38.46 20.66 -10.37
C ILE A 249 38.05 22.10 -10.76
N GLY A 250 36.77 22.40 -10.57
CA GLY A 250 36.23 23.75 -10.52
C GLY A 250 35.47 23.96 -9.22
N ASN A 251 36.17 24.45 -8.20
CA ASN A 251 35.59 25.14 -7.04
C ASN A 251 34.74 26.33 -7.52
N ASN A 252 33.62 26.62 -6.83
CA ASN A 252 33.07 27.95 -6.52
C ASN A 252 31.76 27.75 -5.75
N ALA A 253 31.74 27.94 -4.42
CA ALA A 253 31.54 29.21 -3.73
C ALA A 253 30.06 29.62 -3.64
N ALA A 254 29.49 29.51 -2.43
CA ALA A 254 28.36 30.30 -1.97
C ALA A 254 28.79 31.79 -1.84
N PRO A 255 27.86 32.76 -1.85
CA PRO A 255 27.28 33.18 -0.57
C PRO A 255 25.79 33.63 -0.61
N GLY A 256 25.16 33.46 0.56
CA GLY A 256 24.12 34.27 1.22
C GLY A 256 23.06 35.03 0.43
N VAL A 257 21.79 34.76 0.77
CA VAL A 257 20.88 35.70 1.48
C VAL A 257 19.99 34.88 2.42
#